data_AF-A0A5M6IFV3-F1
#
_entry.id   AF-A0A5M6IFV3-F1
#
_cell.length_a   1.000
_cell.length_b   1.000
_cell.length_c   1.000
_cell.angle_alpha   90.00
_cell.angle_beta   90.00
_cell.angle_gamma   90.00
#
_symmetry.space_group_name_H-M   'P 1'
#
loop_
_entity.id
_entity.type
_entity.pdbx_description
1 polymer ?
#
loop_
_entity_poly.entity_id
_entity_poly.type
_entity_poly.pdbx_seq_one_letter_code
_entity_poly.pdbx_strand_id
1 'polypeptide(L)'
;MIALLCAPLGPLALAIPAQGAPCQPLATVADTSPLLTPDPAGEIRLALDEMTALPPRTVILAGAFYDPAGAVQPALLTSSDGGASWTTHPVRIPGAALRFLAVDRAASAWGIVSGTQEGTDSPLYLLRSRDGAETWCAISLAGLETLHGVDMFRMFDDRHGLLVMSEAPFGGDVQTYETRNGGEDWALLWRAHGPSPDAIDAPADDPDRPLPSPPHATLWRADADRLAAHALLRLQPDDDGYTIERREILGDGRWHPVSRIPAWYRGGDDALRPRP
;
A
#
# COMPACT_ATOMS: atom_id res chain seq x y z
N MET A 1 -42.01 -43.93 -18.54
CA MET A 1 -42.24 -43.62 -17.11
C MET A 1 -40.95 -42.98 -16.61
N ILE A 2 -40.88 -41.65 -16.61
CA ILE A 2 -39.65 -40.89 -16.29
C ILE A 2 -39.75 -40.49 -14.82
N ALA A 3 -38.85 -41.03 -13.99
CA ALA A 3 -38.77 -40.71 -12.57
C ALA A 3 -37.92 -39.44 -12.39
N LEU A 4 -38.57 -38.36 -11.97
CA LEU A 4 -37.93 -37.10 -11.60
C LEU A 4 -37.40 -37.23 -10.18
N LEU A 5 -36.07 -37.29 -9.99
CA LEU A 5 -35.44 -37.21 -8.67
C LEU A 5 -35.40 -35.75 -8.20
N CYS A 6 -36.21 -35.40 -7.19
CA CYS A 6 -36.03 -34.19 -6.41
C CYS A 6 -34.88 -34.39 -5.43
N ALA A 7 -33.77 -33.67 -5.61
CA ALA A 7 -32.74 -33.53 -4.59
C ALA A 7 -33.21 -32.53 -3.52
N PRO A 8 -33.03 -32.81 -2.21
CA PRO A 8 -33.35 -31.85 -1.16
C PRO A 8 -32.37 -30.68 -1.20
N LEU A 9 -32.90 -29.46 -1.33
CA LEU A 9 -32.17 -28.22 -1.08
C LEU A 9 -31.72 -28.20 0.38
N GLY A 10 -30.42 -28.39 0.62
CA GLY A 10 -29.83 -28.18 1.94
C GLY A 10 -29.91 -26.70 2.34
N PRO A 11 -29.96 -26.40 3.65
CA PRO A 11 -30.02 -25.02 4.13
C PRO A 11 -28.78 -24.26 3.66
N LEU A 12 -29.00 -23.14 2.97
CA LEU A 12 -27.96 -22.17 2.66
C LEU A 12 -27.38 -21.68 3.99
N ALA A 13 -26.12 -22.02 4.26
CA ALA A 13 -25.38 -21.42 5.37
C ALA A 13 -25.23 -19.93 5.07
N LEU A 14 -25.93 -19.10 5.85
CA LEU A 14 -25.72 -17.65 5.84
C LEU A 14 -24.30 -17.40 6.34
N ALA A 15 -23.40 -16.97 5.46
CA ALA A 15 -22.10 -16.46 5.86
C ALA A 15 -22.35 -15.25 6.78
N ILE A 16 -21.93 -15.37 8.04
CA ILE A 16 -21.93 -14.24 8.97
C ILE A 16 -20.93 -13.23 8.41
N PRO A 17 -21.34 -11.98 8.09
CA PRO A 17 -20.38 -10.97 7.67
C PRO A 17 -19.38 -10.77 8.80
N ALA A 18 -18.08 -10.85 8.48
CA ALA A 18 -17.05 -10.48 9.42
C ALA A 18 -17.34 -9.06 9.91
N GLN A 19 -17.51 -8.88 11.22
CA GLN A 19 -17.61 -7.55 11.81
C GLN A 19 -16.27 -6.86 11.58
N GLY A 20 -16.24 -5.93 10.60
CA GLY A 20 -15.08 -5.08 10.36
C GLY A 20 -14.65 -4.41 11.68
N ALA A 21 -13.35 -4.33 11.91
CA ALA A 21 -12.83 -3.73 13.13
C ALA A 21 -13.33 -2.27 13.21
N PRO A 22 -13.99 -1.85 14.30
CA PRO A 22 -14.52 -0.51 14.40
C PRO A 22 -13.37 0.50 14.36
N CYS A 23 -13.49 1.53 13.51
CA CYS A 23 -12.51 2.61 13.45
C CYS A 23 -12.42 3.30 14.82
N GLN A 24 -11.25 3.29 15.45
CA GLN A 24 -11.03 3.98 16.71
C GLN A 24 -10.69 5.44 16.45
N PRO A 25 -11.50 6.42 16.89
CA PRO A 25 -11.15 7.82 16.79
C PRO A 25 -9.78 8.07 17.43
N LEU A 26 -8.92 8.87 16.77
CA LEU A 26 -7.68 9.31 17.41
C LEU A 26 -8.05 10.10 18.68
N ALA A 27 -7.30 9.88 19.76
CA ALA A 27 -7.55 10.55 21.03
C ALA A 27 -7.50 12.08 20.82
N THR A 28 -8.57 12.79 21.15
CA THR A 28 -8.57 14.25 21.12
C THR A 28 -7.48 14.79 22.06
N VAL A 29 -6.82 15.88 21.65
CA VAL A 29 -5.59 16.48 22.22
C VAL A 29 -5.62 16.81 23.73
N ALA A 30 -6.69 16.51 24.47
CA ALA A 30 -6.85 16.84 25.88
C ALA A 30 -5.86 16.16 26.85
N ASP A 31 -5.11 15.14 26.41
CA ASP A 31 -4.17 14.42 27.28
C ASP A 31 -2.72 14.62 26.82
N THR A 32 -2.16 15.80 27.02
CA THR A 32 -0.76 16.13 26.71
C THR A 32 0.23 15.51 27.71
N SER A 33 0.03 14.25 28.08
CA SER A 33 1.07 13.50 28.79
C SER A 33 2.34 13.53 27.94
N PRO A 34 3.49 13.97 28.47
CA PRO A 34 4.71 14.16 27.70
C PRO A 34 5.26 12.79 27.31
N LEU A 35 4.82 12.28 26.15
CA LEU A 35 5.36 11.07 25.53
C LEU A 35 6.80 11.28 25.01
N LEU A 36 7.32 12.49 25.12
CA LEU A 36 8.70 12.83 24.83
C LEU A 36 9.31 13.39 26.11
N THR A 37 9.86 12.53 26.98
CA THR A 37 10.98 12.98 27.80
C THR A 37 12.16 13.10 26.84
N PRO A 38 12.62 14.31 26.50
CA PRO A 38 13.76 14.45 25.60
C PRO A 38 14.92 13.65 26.17
N ASP A 39 15.57 12.82 25.36
CA ASP A 39 16.91 12.35 25.70
C ASP A 39 17.76 13.62 25.89
N PRO A 40 18.35 13.86 27.07
CA PRO A 40 19.13 15.06 27.34
C PRO A 40 20.31 15.26 26.36
N ALA A 41 20.68 14.25 25.56
CA ALA A 41 21.72 14.34 24.55
C ALA A 41 21.24 14.35 23.08
N GLY A 42 19.95 14.07 22.81
CA GLY A 42 19.43 13.85 21.45
C GLY A 42 18.54 15.01 20.94
N GLU A 43 18.91 15.61 19.81
CA GLU A 43 18.03 16.55 19.09
C GLU A 43 16.89 15.76 18.44
N ILE A 44 15.63 16.01 18.87
CA ILE A 44 14.45 15.49 18.19
C ILE A 44 14.19 16.35 16.94
N ARG A 45 14.09 15.72 15.78
CA ARG A 45 13.82 16.38 14.49
C ARG A 45 12.46 15.97 13.95
N LEU A 46 11.73 16.91 13.36
CA LEU A 46 10.52 16.61 12.60
C LEU A 46 10.91 16.40 11.13
N ALA A 47 10.56 15.25 10.56
CA ALA A 47 10.62 15.00 9.12
C ALA A 47 9.20 14.80 8.59
N LEU A 48 8.86 15.56 7.54
CA LEU A 48 7.58 15.48 6.84
C LEU A 48 7.87 15.01 5.43
N ASP A 49 7.71 13.70 5.22
CA ASP A 49 8.15 13.02 4.00
C ASP A 49 7.02 12.88 2.98
N GLU A 50 5.78 13.07 3.41
CA GLU A 50 4.58 12.94 2.58
C GLU A 50 3.76 14.23 2.58
N MET A 51 3.25 14.59 1.40
CA MET A 51 2.33 15.70 1.24
C MET A 51 1.27 15.38 0.20
N THR A 52 0.02 15.69 0.51
CA THR A 52 -1.11 15.60 -0.44
C THR A 52 -2.10 16.73 -0.20
N ALA A 53 -3.06 16.88 -1.11
CA ALA A 53 -4.10 17.89 -1.03
C ALA A 53 -5.48 17.30 -1.33
N LEU A 54 -6.48 17.80 -0.61
CA LEU A 54 -7.90 17.53 -0.83
C LEU A 54 -8.60 18.82 -1.28
N PRO A 55 -9.58 18.74 -2.19
CA PRO A 55 -10.41 19.89 -2.52
C PRO A 55 -11.19 20.41 -1.30
N PRO A 56 -11.49 21.72 -1.25
CA PRO A 56 -11.04 22.75 -2.17
C PRO A 56 -9.63 23.28 -1.87
N ARG A 57 -9.17 23.19 -0.61
CA ARG A 57 -7.93 23.84 -0.14
C ARG A 57 -7.26 23.10 1.02
N THR A 58 -7.65 21.86 1.27
CA THR A 58 -7.07 21.10 2.37
C THR A 58 -5.70 20.57 1.96
N VAL A 59 -4.69 20.75 2.82
CA VAL A 59 -3.36 20.18 2.66
C VAL A 59 -3.09 19.24 3.84
N ILE A 60 -2.50 18.09 3.57
CA ILE A 60 -2.12 17.09 4.57
C ILE A 60 -0.62 16.87 4.46
N LEU A 61 0.08 16.99 5.58
CA LEU A 61 1.49 16.62 5.73
C LEU A 61 1.60 15.45 6.70
N ALA A 62 2.44 14.48 6.35
CA ALA A 62 2.71 13.34 7.21
C ALA A 62 4.20 12.98 7.25
N GLY A 63 4.59 12.33 8.34
CA GLY A 63 5.94 11.82 8.55
C GLY A 63 6.11 11.34 9.99
N ALA A 64 7.23 11.71 10.62
CA ALA A 64 7.51 11.38 12.01
C ALA A 64 8.46 12.36 12.69
N PHE A 65 8.47 12.31 14.01
CA PHE A 65 9.56 12.83 14.83
C PHE A 65 10.64 11.76 14.91
N TYR A 66 11.90 12.17 14.78
CA TYR A 66 13.07 11.29 14.79
C TYR A 66 14.04 11.73 15.88
N ASP A 67 14.68 10.75 16.51
CA ASP A 67 15.91 10.92 17.28
C ASP A 67 17.05 10.15 16.58
N PRO A 68 18.28 10.12 17.13
CA PRO A 68 19.37 9.34 16.54
C PRO A 68 19.12 7.83 16.45
N ALA A 69 18.16 7.28 17.20
CA ALA A 69 17.81 5.86 17.20
C ALA A 69 16.72 5.49 16.19
N GLY A 70 15.87 6.44 15.77
CA GLY A 70 14.87 6.22 14.73
C GLY A 70 13.62 7.08 14.87
N ALA A 71 12.50 6.62 14.29
CA ALA A 71 11.22 7.30 14.45
C ALA A 71 10.75 7.14 15.90
N VAL A 72 10.36 8.24 16.53
CA VAL A 72 9.84 8.29 17.90
C VAL A 72 8.33 8.21 17.88
N GLN A 73 7.68 8.99 17.02
CA GLN A 73 6.22 9.00 16.85
C GLN A 73 5.82 9.58 15.48
N PRO A 74 4.68 9.15 14.90
CA PRO A 74 4.19 9.72 13.67
C PRO A 74 3.76 11.18 13.83
N ALA A 75 3.91 11.95 12.76
CA ALA A 75 3.43 13.32 12.65
C ALA A 75 2.33 13.39 11.58
N LEU A 76 1.22 14.04 11.91
CA LEU A 76 0.11 14.31 10.99
C LEU A 76 -0.35 15.75 11.19
N LEU A 77 -0.21 16.56 10.15
CA LEU A 77 -0.63 17.95 10.15
C LEU A 77 -1.62 18.18 9.00
N THR A 78 -2.62 19.00 9.24
CA THR A 78 -3.63 19.37 8.25
C THR A 78 -3.80 20.88 8.21
N SER A 79 -4.08 21.42 7.05
CA SER A 79 -4.42 22.82 6.85
C SER A 79 -5.68 22.88 6.00
N SER A 80 -6.70 23.63 6.42
CA SER A 80 -7.93 23.85 5.63
C SER A 80 -7.89 25.12 4.78
N ASP A 81 -6.82 25.90 4.89
CA ASP A 81 -6.66 27.23 4.27
C ASP A 81 -5.48 27.30 3.28
N GLY A 82 -5.05 26.16 2.74
CA GLY A 82 -3.99 26.09 1.74
C GLY A 82 -2.57 26.26 2.31
N GLY A 83 -2.39 25.95 3.60
CA GLY A 83 -1.09 25.98 4.29
C GLY A 83 -0.80 27.27 5.06
N ALA A 84 -1.78 28.17 5.20
CA ALA A 84 -1.59 29.41 5.96
C ALA A 84 -1.63 29.14 7.48
N SER A 85 -2.46 28.19 7.93
CA SER A 85 -2.48 27.68 9.30
C SER A 85 -2.52 26.15 9.33
N TRP A 86 -2.04 25.55 10.42
CA TRP A 86 -1.88 24.11 10.56
C TRP A 86 -2.48 23.60 11.88
N THR A 87 -3.18 22.47 11.79
CA THR A 87 -3.72 21.70 12.92
C THR A 87 -2.98 20.36 13.00
N THR A 88 -2.41 20.06 14.17
CA THR A 88 -1.74 18.78 14.43
C THR A 88 -2.72 17.74 14.96
N HIS A 89 -2.68 16.54 14.38
CA HIS A 89 -3.47 15.38 14.85
C HIS A 89 -2.56 14.43 15.64
N PRO A 90 -2.91 14.09 16.89
CA PRO A 90 -2.07 13.24 17.73
C PRO A 90 -2.17 11.77 17.30
N VAL A 91 -1.09 11.23 16.72
CA VAL A 91 -0.97 9.81 16.38
C VAL A 91 -0.03 9.15 17.41
N ARG A 92 -0.59 8.44 18.39
CA ARG A 92 0.17 7.88 19.53
C ARG A 92 0.60 6.44 19.29
N ILE A 93 1.43 6.22 18.29
CA ILE A 93 2.01 4.92 17.97
C ILE A 93 3.53 5.07 18.07
N PRO A 94 4.14 4.80 19.25
CA PRO A 94 5.58 4.97 19.43
C PRO A 94 6.39 4.11 18.46
N GLY A 95 7.56 4.60 18.04
CA GLY A 95 8.45 3.83 17.17
C GLY A 95 8.00 3.76 15.70
N ALA A 96 6.99 4.54 15.31
CA ALA A 96 6.38 4.46 13.99
C ALA A 96 6.43 5.77 13.20
N ALA A 97 6.26 5.65 11.90
CA ALA A 97 6.11 6.76 10.97
C ALA A 97 4.81 6.65 10.17
N LEU A 98 4.21 7.79 9.84
CA LEU A 98 3.06 7.86 8.94
C LEU A 98 3.56 8.09 7.51
N ARG A 99 3.27 7.15 6.62
CA ARG A 99 3.72 7.12 5.23
C ARG A 99 2.59 6.75 4.28
N PHE A 100 2.86 6.78 2.98
CA PHE A 100 1.94 6.32 1.94
C PHE A 100 0.58 7.03 2.02
N LEU A 101 0.59 8.37 1.93
CA LEU A 101 -0.68 9.10 1.91
C LEU A 101 -1.46 8.80 0.62
N ALA A 102 -2.75 8.50 0.78
CA ALA A 102 -3.69 8.38 -0.33
C ALA A 102 -4.90 9.28 -0.08
N VAL A 103 -5.48 9.81 -1.16
CA VAL A 103 -6.69 10.64 -1.12
C VAL A 103 -7.63 10.23 -2.23
N ASP A 104 -8.93 10.35 -1.99
CA ASP A 104 -9.93 10.27 -3.06
C ASP A 104 -10.29 11.68 -3.57
N ARG A 105 -11.18 11.74 -4.57
CA ARG A 105 -11.65 13.02 -5.13
C ARG A 105 -12.76 13.69 -4.32
N ALA A 106 -13.35 12.99 -3.36
CA ALA A 106 -14.52 13.46 -2.63
C ALA A 106 -14.10 14.26 -1.39
N ALA A 107 -13.44 13.60 -0.44
CA ALA A 107 -13.00 14.18 0.83
C ALA A 107 -12.23 13.17 1.72
N SER A 108 -11.98 11.94 1.26
CA SER A 108 -11.39 10.91 2.10
C SER A 108 -9.87 10.92 1.98
N ALA A 109 -9.20 10.65 3.09
CA ALA A 109 -7.76 10.50 3.15
C ALA A 109 -7.39 9.26 3.96
N TRP A 110 -6.26 8.67 3.60
CA TRP A 110 -5.67 7.55 4.28
C TRP A 110 -4.16 7.72 4.40
N GLY A 111 -3.58 7.04 5.38
CA GLY A 111 -2.14 6.86 5.48
C GLY A 111 -1.81 5.63 6.29
N ILE A 112 -0.65 5.04 6.03
CA ILE A 112 -0.18 3.85 6.72
C ILE A 112 0.78 4.26 7.82
N VAL A 113 0.51 3.83 9.05
CA VAL A 113 1.46 3.93 10.16
C VAL A 113 2.18 2.60 10.29
N SER A 114 3.48 2.62 10.02
CA SER A 114 4.36 1.44 10.12
C SER A 114 5.47 1.71 11.12
N GLY A 115 5.78 0.72 11.96
CA GLY A 115 6.98 0.75 12.79
C GLY A 115 8.24 0.83 11.93
N THR A 116 9.25 1.57 12.40
CA THR A 116 10.54 1.66 11.70
C THR A 116 11.64 0.84 12.40
N GLN A 117 11.31 0.19 13.51
CA GLN A 117 12.30 -0.54 14.32
C GLN A 117 12.42 -1.99 13.83
N GLU A 118 13.60 -2.31 13.32
CA GLU A 118 13.96 -3.64 12.83
C GLU A 118 13.73 -4.73 13.89
N GLY A 119 13.28 -5.91 13.46
CA GLY A 119 13.11 -7.08 14.34
C GLY A 119 11.88 -7.07 15.25
N THR A 120 10.94 -6.16 15.04
CA THR A 120 9.68 -6.13 15.80
C THR A 120 8.48 -6.40 14.89
N ASP A 121 7.54 -7.21 15.37
CA ASP A 121 6.17 -7.35 14.82
C ASP A 121 5.39 -6.05 15.08
N SER A 122 5.91 -4.94 14.56
CA SER A 122 5.38 -3.62 14.84
C SER A 122 3.98 -3.49 14.26
N PRO A 123 2.98 -3.12 15.07
CA PRO A 123 1.61 -3.08 14.62
C PRO A 123 1.45 -2.08 13.48
N LEU A 124 0.92 -2.56 12.35
CA LEU A 124 0.57 -1.74 11.21
C LEU A 124 -0.84 -1.17 11.43
N TYR A 125 -0.99 0.14 11.25
CA TYR A 125 -2.29 0.80 11.30
C TYR A 125 -2.58 1.52 10.00
N LEU A 126 -3.85 1.55 9.62
CA LEU A 126 -4.39 2.46 8.62
C LEU A 126 -5.04 3.63 9.34
N LEU A 127 -4.54 4.84 9.13
CA LEU A 127 -5.28 6.05 9.48
C LEU A 127 -6.26 6.38 8.36
N ARG A 128 -7.45 6.84 8.72
CA ARG A 128 -8.49 7.23 7.79
C ARG A 128 -9.23 8.48 8.26
N SER A 129 -9.50 9.37 7.31
CA SER A 129 -10.48 10.44 7.40
C SER A 129 -11.51 10.29 6.28
N ARG A 130 -12.77 10.68 6.55
CA ARG A 130 -13.87 10.73 5.57
C ARG A 130 -14.52 12.12 5.47
N ASP A 131 -13.93 13.11 6.13
CA ASP A 131 -14.50 14.44 6.35
C ASP A 131 -13.52 15.55 5.98
N GLY A 132 -12.71 15.34 4.94
CA GLY A 132 -11.78 16.37 4.47
C GLY A 132 -10.57 16.55 5.36
N ALA A 133 -10.13 15.47 6.03
CA ALA A 133 -9.05 15.45 7.01
C ALA A 133 -9.32 16.25 8.30
N GLU A 134 -10.59 16.53 8.61
CA GLU A 134 -10.99 17.20 9.85
C GLU A 134 -10.88 16.25 11.05
N THR A 135 -11.32 15.00 10.91
CA THR A 135 -11.16 13.96 11.92
C THR A 135 -10.52 12.71 11.35
N TRP A 136 -9.78 12.01 12.21
CA TRP A 136 -9.05 10.80 11.86
C TRP A 136 -9.38 9.68 12.83
N CYS A 137 -9.42 8.46 12.30
CA CYS A 137 -9.52 7.26 13.09
C CYS A 137 -8.48 6.24 12.63
N ALA A 138 -8.06 5.39 13.57
CA ALA A 138 -7.10 4.31 13.33
C ALA A 138 -7.85 2.98 13.18
N ILE A 139 -7.43 2.20 12.18
CA ILE A 139 -7.86 0.84 11.94
C ILE A 139 -6.63 -0.05 12.08
N SER A 140 -6.70 -1.02 12.99
CA SER A 140 -5.64 -2.01 13.15
C SER A 140 -5.58 -2.90 11.92
N LEU A 141 -4.39 -3.06 11.34
CA LEU A 141 -4.11 -4.05 10.30
C LEU A 141 -3.50 -5.33 10.90
N ALA A 142 -3.65 -5.53 12.22
CA ALA A 142 -3.28 -6.77 12.87
C ALA A 142 -4.08 -7.96 12.28
N GLY A 143 -3.40 -9.08 12.06
CA GLY A 143 -4.00 -10.29 11.49
C GLY A 143 -3.91 -10.38 9.97
N LEU A 144 -3.45 -9.33 9.28
CA LEU A 144 -2.76 -9.56 8.01
C LEU A 144 -1.56 -10.44 8.30
N GLU A 145 -1.24 -11.39 7.42
CA GLU A 145 0.03 -12.11 7.52
C GLU A 145 1.12 -11.08 7.26
N THR A 146 1.62 -10.47 8.35
CA THR A 146 2.43 -9.26 8.29
C THR A 146 3.81 -9.63 7.78
N LEU A 147 4.01 -9.37 6.50
CA LEU A 147 5.35 -9.23 5.94
C LEU A 147 5.91 -7.86 6.34
N HIS A 148 7.23 -7.79 6.48
CA HIS A 148 7.95 -6.71 7.16
C HIS A 148 7.88 -5.31 6.53
N GLY A 149 7.24 -5.14 5.37
CA GLY A 149 7.12 -3.85 4.71
C GLY A 149 5.82 -3.66 3.91
N VAL A 150 5.48 -2.39 3.69
CA VAL A 150 4.48 -1.98 2.69
C VAL A 150 5.23 -1.47 1.47
N ASP A 151 5.07 -2.15 0.33
CA ASP A 151 5.68 -1.76 -0.93
C ASP A 151 4.80 -0.79 -1.71
N MET A 152 3.49 -1.01 -1.66
CA MET A 152 2.50 -0.20 -2.35
C MET A 152 1.25 -0.07 -1.51
N PHE A 153 0.71 1.13 -1.44
CA PHE A 153 -0.61 1.38 -0.91
C PHE A 153 -1.33 2.36 -1.83
N ARG A 154 -2.59 2.04 -2.15
CA ARG A 154 -3.41 2.89 -3.01
C ARG A 154 -4.89 2.72 -2.68
N MET A 155 -5.58 3.85 -2.59
CA MET A 155 -7.05 3.90 -2.57
C MET A 155 -7.54 4.40 -3.92
N PHE A 156 -8.59 3.77 -4.46
CA PHE A 156 -9.21 4.16 -5.73
C PHE A 156 -10.43 5.07 -5.50
N ASP A 157 -11.15 4.84 -4.40
CA ASP A 157 -12.28 5.61 -3.91
C ASP A 157 -12.41 5.43 -2.38
N ASP A 158 -13.53 5.87 -1.78
CA ASP A 158 -13.80 5.79 -0.33
C ASP A 158 -13.96 4.37 0.21
N ARG A 159 -14.01 3.37 -0.68
CA ARG A 159 -14.29 1.96 -0.37
C ARG A 159 -13.23 1.00 -0.88
N HIS A 160 -12.65 1.22 -2.04
CA HIS A 160 -11.79 0.26 -2.73
C HIS A 160 -10.34 0.67 -2.66
N GLY A 161 -9.47 -0.27 -2.34
CA GLY A 161 -8.03 -0.05 -2.28
C GLY A 161 -7.23 -1.32 -2.37
N LEU A 162 -5.93 -1.14 -2.60
CA LEU A 162 -4.92 -2.19 -2.62
C LEU A 162 -3.81 -1.86 -1.63
N LEU A 163 -3.30 -2.92 -1.01
CA LEU A 163 -2.12 -2.92 -0.16
C LEU A 163 -1.22 -4.07 -0.61
N VAL A 164 0.02 -3.77 -0.95
CA VAL A 164 1.04 -4.78 -1.26
C VAL A 164 2.09 -4.73 -0.16
N MET A 165 2.33 -5.90 0.41
CA MET A 165 3.31 -6.11 1.47
C MET A 165 4.36 -7.09 0.98
N SER A 166 5.60 -6.89 1.40
CA SER A 166 6.72 -7.78 1.09
C SER A 166 7.55 -8.08 2.32
N GLU A 167 8.23 -9.22 2.27
CA GLU A 167 9.28 -9.58 3.22
C GLU A 167 10.56 -8.79 2.89
N ALA A 168 10.51 -7.48 3.11
CA ALA A 168 11.65 -6.59 2.95
C ALA A 168 12.61 -6.70 4.15
N PRO A 169 13.91 -6.37 3.99
CA PRO A 169 14.55 -5.85 2.77
C PRO A 169 15.15 -6.93 1.85
N PHE A 170 15.18 -8.20 2.25
CA PHE A 170 16.04 -9.21 1.60
C PHE A 170 15.38 -9.99 0.48
N GLY A 171 14.15 -9.66 0.10
CA GLY A 171 13.37 -10.46 -0.84
C GLY A 171 12.76 -11.67 -0.14
N GLY A 172 11.56 -12.03 -0.57
CA GLY A 172 10.77 -13.08 0.06
C GLY A 172 9.34 -13.01 -0.43
N ASP A 173 8.41 -13.48 0.38
CA ASP A 173 7.00 -13.50 0.02
C ASP A 173 6.50 -12.08 -0.31
N VAL A 174 5.61 -11.99 -1.29
CA VAL A 174 4.87 -10.76 -1.62
C VAL A 174 3.39 -11.09 -1.54
N GLN A 175 2.65 -10.27 -0.81
CA GLN A 175 1.22 -10.45 -0.62
C GLN A 175 0.47 -9.19 -1.05
N THR A 176 -0.60 -9.37 -1.82
CA THR A 176 -1.50 -8.30 -2.22
C THR A 176 -2.83 -8.50 -1.53
N TYR A 177 -3.31 -7.45 -0.89
CA TYR A 177 -4.59 -7.37 -0.21
C TYR A 177 -5.48 -6.36 -0.92
N GLU A 178 -6.78 -6.64 -0.95
CA GLU A 178 -7.82 -5.72 -1.39
C GLU A 178 -8.76 -5.35 -0.24
N THR A 179 -9.24 -4.11 -0.24
CA THR A 179 -10.37 -3.69 0.63
C THR A 179 -11.55 -3.25 -0.23
N ARG A 180 -12.77 -3.43 0.28
CA ARG A 180 -14.04 -3.01 -0.37
C ARG A 180 -14.91 -2.11 0.53
N ASN A 181 -14.38 -1.72 1.69
CA ASN A 181 -15.05 -0.88 2.69
C ASN A 181 -14.12 0.21 3.27
N GLY A 182 -13.09 0.60 2.53
CA GLY A 182 -12.22 1.72 2.88
C GLY A 182 -11.24 1.35 3.99
N GLY A 183 -10.80 0.09 3.98
CA GLY A 183 -9.76 -0.47 4.83
C GLY A 183 -10.23 -1.01 6.18
N GLU A 184 -11.53 -1.20 6.40
CA GLU A 184 -12.07 -1.81 7.63
C GLU A 184 -11.83 -3.32 7.65
N ASP A 185 -11.86 -3.94 6.47
CA ASP A 185 -11.35 -5.29 6.23
C ASP A 185 -10.47 -5.33 4.98
N TRP A 186 -9.64 -6.36 4.94
CA TRP A 186 -8.69 -6.63 3.87
C TRP A 186 -8.73 -8.11 3.55
N ALA A 187 -8.97 -8.45 2.29
CA ALA A 187 -8.96 -9.80 1.78
C ALA A 187 -7.65 -10.04 1.02
N LEU A 188 -6.99 -11.18 1.30
CA LEU A 188 -5.83 -11.60 0.50
C LEU A 188 -6.30 -11.86 -0.94
N LEU A 189 -5.81 -11.04 -1.87
CA LEU A 189 -6.07 -11.18 -3.29
C LEU A 189 -5.10 -12.18 -3.91
N TRP A 190 -3.81 -12.08 -3.54
CA TRP A 190 -2.75 -12.89 -4.13
C TRP A 190 -1.50 -12.99 -3.25
N ARG A 191 -0.73 -14.07 -3.43
CA ARG A 191 0.57 -14.32 -2.80
C ARG A 191 1.57 -14.86 -3.84
N ALA A 192 2.76 -14.27 -3.90
CA ALA A 192 3.95 -14.90 -4.48
C ALA A 192 4.87 -15.35 -3.36
N HIS A 193 5.52 -16.49 -3.59
CA HIS A 193 6.67 -16.90 -2.80
C HIS A 193 7.94 -16.37 -3.45
N GLY A 194 8.72 -15.59 -2.70
CA GLY A 194 10.06 -15.22 -3.10
C GLY A 194 11.04 -16.37 -2.85
N PRO A 195 12.22 -16.37 -3.49
CA PRO A 195 13.32 -17.21 -3.02
C PRO A 195 13.64 -16.83 -1.57
N SER A 196 14.02 -17.80 -0.74
CA SER A 196 14.44 -17.52 0.64
C SER A 196 15.62 -16.54 0.64
N PRO A 197 15.79 -15.71 1.69
CA PRO A 197 16.94 -14.82 1.81
C PRO A 197 18.28 -15.55 1.56
N ASP A 198 18.44 -16.75 2.13
CA ASP A 198 19.62 -17.60 1.90
C ASP A 198 19.86 -17.97 0.43
N ALA A 199 18.79 -18.05 -0.39
CA ALA A 199 18.88 -18.36 -1.81
C ALA A 199 19.20 -17.11 -2.66
N ILE A 200 19.02 -15.91 -2.11
CA ILE A 200 19.35 -14.61 -2.70
C ILE A 200 20.80 -14.22 -2.41
N ASP A 201 21.40 -14.70 -1.32
CA ASP A 201 22.82 -14.51 -1.01
C ASP A 201 23.73 -15.57 -1.67
N ALA A 202 23.23 -16.78 -1.90
CA ALA A 202 23.93 -17.84 -2.65
C ALA A 202 24.37 -17.51 -4.11
N PRO A 203 23.71 -16.63 -4.90
CA PRO A 203 24.11 -16.28 -6.27
C PRO A 203 25.41 -15.48 -6.38
N ALA A 204 25.89 -14.85 -5.30
CA ALA A 204 27.16 -14.12 -5.34
C ALA A 204 28.37 -15.06 -5.53
N ASP A 205 28.22 -16.35 -5.23
CA ASP A 205 29.31 -17.34 -5.23
C ASP A 205 29.31 -18.29 -6.45
N ASP A 206 28.33 -18.22 -7.35
CA ASP A 206 28.26 -19.06 -8.56
C ASP A 206 28.07 -18.23 -9.84
N PRO A 207 29.15 -17.91 -10.58
CA PRO A 207 29.09 -17.08 -11.78
C PRO A 207 28.41 -17.77 -12.98
N ASP A 208 28.16 -19.08 -12.91
CA ASP A 208 27.59 -19.86 -14.03
C ASP A 208 26.08 -20.09 -13.87
N ARG A 209 25.45 -19.59 -12.79
CA ARG A 209 24.01 -19.78 -12.56
C ARG A 209 23.17 -18.92 -13.54
N PRO A 210 22.20 -19.52 -14.27
CA PRO A 210 21.32 -18.76 -15.14
C PRO A 210 20.47 -17.79 -14.32
N LEU A 211 20.35 -16.54 -14.79
CA LEU A 211 19.53 -15.50 -14.16
C LEU A 211 18.10 -16.02 -13.94
N PRO A 212 17.50 -15.81 -12.75
CA PRO A 212 16.12 -16.18 -12.51
C PRO A 212 15.23 -15.48 -13.56
N SER A 213 14.31 -16.23 -14.17
CA SER A 213 13.32 -15.64 -15.06
C SER A 213 12.55 -14.56 -14.29
N PRO A 214 12.41 -13.33 -14.82
CA PRO A 214 11.80 -12.23 -14.08
C PRO A 214 10.38 -12.63 -13.64
N PRO A 215 9.99 -12.33 -12.38
CA PRO A 215 8.72 -12.78 -11.84
C PRO A 215 7.56 -12.27 -12.69
N HIS A 216 6.77 -13.26 -13.10
CA HIS A 216 5.61 -13.24 -13.99
C HIS A 216 4.76 -11.96 -14.01
N ALA A 217 4.75 -11.29 -15.16
CA ALA A 217 3.78 -10.26 -15.57
C ALA A 217 2.35 -10.82 -15.84
N THR A 218 2.10 -12.11 -15.60
CA THR A 218 0.92 -12.83 -16.08
C THR A 218 -0.34 -12.59 -15.24
N LEU A 219 -0.23 -12.00 -14.04
CA LEU A 219 -1.33 -11.96 -13.06
C LEU A 219 -2.32 -10.79 -13.23
N TRP A 220 -1.98 -9.77 -14.01
CA TRP A 220 -2.80 -8.55 -14.10
C TRP A 220 -3.98 -8.63 -15.08
N ARG A 221 -4.18 -9.79 -15.74
CA ARG A 221 -5.17 -9.95 -16.83
C ARG A 221 -6.58 -10.32 -16.36
N ALA A 222 -6.75 -10.88 -15.16
CA ALA A 222 -8.05 -11.33 -14.68
C ALA A 222 -8.79 -10.29 -13.83
N ASP A 223 -8.06 -9.46 -13.07
CA ASP A 223 -8.65 -8.46 -12.17
C ASP A 223 -8.67 -7.03 -12.71
N ALA A 224 -8.08 -6.81 -13.90
CA ALA A 224 -8.20 -5.60 -14.70
C ALA A 224 -9.66 -5.20 -15.00
N ASP A 225 -10.58 -6.16 -15.03
CA ASP A 225 -12.00 -5.91 -15.27
C ASP A 225 -12.78 -5.57 -13.98
N ARG A 226 -12.18 -5.73 -12.79
CA ARG A 226 -12.81 -5.52 -11.48
C ARG A 226 -12.23 -4.36 -10.68
N LEU A 227 -10.92 -4.15 -10.76
CA LEU A 227 -10.24 -3.02 -10.17
C LEU A 227 -10.23 -1.91 -11.23
N ALA A 228 -10.49 -0.67 -10.82
CA ALA A 228 -10.30 0.53 -11.64
C ALA A 228 -8.80 0.77 -11.94
N ALA A 229 -8.14 -0.22 -12.55
CA ALA A 229 -6.80 -0.13 -13.05
C ALA A 229 -6.83 0.82 -14.24
N HIS A 230 -6.54 2.10 -14.00
CA HIS A 230 -6.45 3.09 -15.06
C HIS A 230 -5.22 2.86 -15.96
N ALA A 231 -4.27 1.99 -15.58
CA ALA A 231 -3.12 1.65 -16.42
C ALA A 231 -2.60 0.21 -16.16
N LEU A 232 -2.13 -0.44 -17.21
CA LEU A 232 -1.49 -1.75 -17.27
C LEU A 232 -0.16 -1.62 -18.03
N LEU A 233 0.93 -2.17 -17.50
CA LEU A 233 2.16 -2.35 -18.25
C LEU A 233 2.21 -3.78 -18.79
N ARG A 234 2.30 -3.92 -20.11
CA ARG A 234 2.41 -5.20 -20.80
C ARG A 234 3.83 -5.35 -21.35
N LEU A 235 4.53 -6.38 -20.89
CA LEU A 235 5.77 -6.86 -21.47
C LEU A 235 5.43 -7.89 -22.54
N GLN A 236 5.85 -7.67 -23.78
CA GLN A 236 5.64 -8.60 -24.88
C GLN A 236 6.99 -9.05 -25.45
N PRO A 237 7.30 -10.36 -25.41
CA PRO A 237 8.54 -10.87 -25.99
C PRO A 237 8.52 -10.74 -27.52
N ASP A 238 9.67 -10.41 -28.10
CA ASP A 238 9.95 -10.41 -29.54
C ASP A 238 11.33 -11.04 -29.81
N ASP A 239 11.77 -11.08 -31.08
CA ASP A 239 13.07 -11.65 -31.50
C ASP A 239 14.29 -10.95 -30.84
N ASP A 240 14.04 -9.89 -30.08
CA ASP A 240 14.95 -8.84 -29.68
C ASP A 240 14.83 -8.52 -28.17
N GLY A 241 14.04 -9.27 -27.39
CA GLY A 241 13.81 -9.03 -25.96
C GLY A 241 12.34 -8.69 -25.66
N TYR A 242 12.07 -7.54 -25.04
CA TYR A 242 10.71 -7.14 -24.65
C TYR A 242 10.33 -5.75 -25.16
N THR A 243 9.12 -5.64 -25.72
CA THR A 243 8.41 -4.38 -25.88
C THR A 243 7.56 -4.08 -24.64
N ILE A 244 7.65 -2.84 -24.13
CA ILE A 244 6.83 -2.36 -23.01
C ILE A 244 5.70 -1.49 -23.55
N GLU A 245 4.47 -1.98 -23.45
CA GLU A 245 3.26 -1.22 -23.75
C GLU A 245 2.55 -0.77 -22.47
N ARG A 246 2.31 0.53 -22.32
CA ARG A 246 1.36 1.04 -21.33
C ARG A 246 -0.02 1.08 -21.95
N ARG A 247 -0.96 0.37 -21.34
CA ARG A 247 -2.38 0.35 -21.74
C ARG A 247 -3.20 1.00 -20.64
N GLU A 248 -4.29 1.67 -20.98
CA GLU A 248 -5.22 2.28 -20.02
C GLU A 248 -6.65 1.88 -20.37
N ILE A 249 -7.53 1.81 -19.36
CA ILE A 249 -8.98 1.77 -19.59
C ILE A 249 -9.44 3.21 -19.80
N LEU A 250 -9.77 3.54 -21.05
CA LEU A 250 -10.41 4.81 -21.39
C LEU A 250 -11.93 4.63 -21.21
N GLY A 251 -12.70 5.73 -21.21
CA GLY A 251 -14.13 5.76 -20.83
C GLY A 251 -15.11 4.85 -21.60
N ASP A 252 -14.63 3.98 -22.49
CA ASP A 252 -15.38 2.92 -23.15
C ASP A 252 -15.23 1.53 -22.49
N GLY A 253 -14.49 1.44 -21.38
CA GLY A 253 -14.27 0.19 -20.65
C GLY A 253 -13.34 -0.79 -21.37
N ARG A 254 -12.59 -0.34 -22.40
CA ARG A 254 -11.63 -1.18 -23.14
C ARG A 254 -10.19 -0.71 -22.89
N TRP A 255 -9.26 -1.66 -22.99
CA TRP A 255 -7.83 -1.41 -22.85
C TRP A 255 -7.21 -0.83 -24.13
N HIS A 256 -6.85 0.45 -24.10
CA HIS A 256 -6.19 1.14 -25.20
C HIS A 256 -4.69 1.27 -24.93
N PRO A 257 -3.81 1.01 -25.92
CA PRO A 257 -2.41 1.37 -25.79
C PRO A 257 -2.28 2.90 -25.75
N VAL A 258 -1.75 3.45 -24.67
CA VAL A 258 -1.59 4.91 -24.49
C VAL A 258 -0.17 5.34 -24.77
N SER A 259 0.80 4.50 -24.46
CA SER A 259 2.19 4.73 -24.88
C SER A 259 2.92 3.41 -25.10
N ARG A 260 3.87 3.46 -26.03
CA ARG A 260 4.94 2.46 -26.15
C ARG A 260 6.22 3.13 -25.73
N ILE A 261 7.05 2.45 -24.95
CA ILE A 261 8.45 2.86 -24.84
C ILE A 261 9.00 2.84 -26.27
N PRO A 262 9.58 3.95 -26.76
CA PRO A 262 10.06 4.00 -28.13
C PRO A 262 11.04 2.87 -28.42
N ALA A 263 11.04 2.32 -29.64
CA ALA A 263 11.87 1.17 -30.01
C ALA A 263 13.38 1.38 -29.77
N TRP A 264 13.83 2.63 -29.60
CA TRP A 264 15.19 2.99 -29.26
C TRP A 264 15.52 2.90 -27.77
N TYR A 265 14.61 2.41 -26.91
CA TYR A 265 14.91 1.89 -25.57
C TYR A 265 14.44 0.43 -25.46
N ARG A 266 15.25 -0.46 -24.89
CA ARG A 266 14.90 -1.88 -24.64
C ARG A 266 15.02 -2.21 -23.16
N GLY A 267 14.06 -2.97 -22.63
CA GLY A 267 14.21 -3.64 -21.34
C GLY A 267 15.03 -4.91 -21.51
N GLY A 268 16.26 -4.93 -20.99
CA GLY A 268 16.98 -6.17 -20.73
C GLY A 268 16.67 -6.69 -19.33
N ASP A 269 17.27 -7.82 -18.96
CA ASP A 269 16.99 -8.50 -17.69
C ASP A 269 17.21 -7.59 -16.45
N ASP A 270 18.05 -6.54 -16.55
CA ASP A 270 18.38 -5.65 -15.42
C ASP A 270 18.17 -4.13 -15.65
N ALA A 271 17.84 -3.66 -16.87
CA ALA A 271 17.66 -2.21 -17.13
C ALA A 271 17.02 -1.87 -18.49
N LEU A 272 16.43 -0.67 -18.58
CA LEU A 272 16.13 0.01 -19.85
C LEU A 272 17.41 0.59 -20.46
N ARG A 273 17.80 0.16 -21.66
CA ARG A 273 18.99 0.65 -22.37
C ARG A 273 18.63 1.26 -23.73
N PRO A 274 19.26 2.37 -24.15
CA PRO A 274 19.06 2.91 -25.49
C PRO A 274 19.64 1.95 -26.55
N ARG A 275 18.97 1.78 -27.70
CA ARG A 275 19.52 1.09 -28.87
C ARG A 275 20.63 1.96 -29.50
N PRO A 276 21.79 1.39 -29.88
CA PRO A 276 22.73 2.08 -30.75
C PRO A 276 22.14 2.36 -32.14
#